data_AF-A0A380BF37-F1
#
_entry.id   AF-A0A380BF37-F1
#
_cell.length_a   1.000
_cell.length_b   1.000
_cell.length_c   1.000
_cell.angle_alpha   90.00
_cell.angle_beta   90.00
_cell.angle_gamma   90.00
#
_symmetry.space_group_name_H-M   'P 1'
#
loop_
_entity.id
_entity.type
_entity.pdbx_description
1 polymer ?
#
loop_
_entity_poly.entity_id
_entity_poly.type
_entity_poly.pdbx_seq_one_letter_code
_entity_poly.pdbx_strand_id
1 'polypeptide(L)'
;MAECENKTSGYIKNEEVHMNSFFIKIEDQIEKYGLDSKTGKSIKPLDSMISFEEYGKFEEKMLTVFIQNEEYINGPASEWKRTILSWMNERFKEITWRVSVGDLIATLKEEGFTFNVNESLISPLIIKWLATFKEAVRKDLNLKVNMIIIE
;
A
#
# COMPACT_ATOMS: atom_id res chain seq x y z
N MET A 1 24.90 -3.30 -67.10
CA MET A 1 24.84 -1.97 -66.45
C MET A 1 23.41 -1.81 -65.95
N ALA A 2 23.08 -1.66 -64.68
CA ALA A 2 23.85 -1.51 -63.45
C ALA A 2 23.00 -2.08 -62.28
N GLU A 3 23.68 -2.55 -61.24
CA GLU A 3 23.11 -2.89 -59.93
C GLU A 3 22.51 -1.65 -59.26
N CYS A 4 21.46 -1.84 -58.45
CA CYS A 4 21.15 -1.00 -57.30
C CYS A 4 20.41 -1.84 -56.25
N GLU A 5 21.17 -2.49 -55.38
CA GLU A 5 20.70 -2.99 -54.10
C GLU A 5 20.40 -1.79 -53.19
N ASN A 6 19.16 -1.65 -52.70
CA ASN A 6 18.84 -0.68 -51.66
C ASN A 6 18.83 -1.36 -50.29
N LYS A 7 19.90 -1.08 -49.54
CA LYS A 7 20.08 -1.41 -48.12
C LYS A 7 19.13 -0.57 -47.28
N THR A 8 18.16 -1.19 -46.61
CA THR A 8 17.45 -0.58 -45.47
C THR A 8 17.06 -1.68 -44.48
N SER A 9 18.06 -2.32 -43.89
CA SER A 9 17.88 -3.19 -42.73
C SER A 9 19.07 -2.97 -41.80
N GLY A 10 18.90 -2.05 -40.85
CA GLY A 10 19.98 -1.70 -39.92
C GLY A 10 19.63 -0.62 -38.90
N TYR A 11 18.65 0.24 -39.17
CA TYR A 11 18.36 1.38 -38.28
C TYR A 11 17.19 1.20 -37.31
N ILE A 12 16.35 0.16 -37.47
CA ILE A 12 15.13 0.02 -36.64
C ILE A 12 15.41 -0.72 -35.31
N LYS A 13 16.48 -1.51 -35.21
CA LYS A 13 16.76 -2.32 -34.01
C LYS A 13 17.43 -1.58 -32.85
N ASN A 14 18.00 -0.39 -33.06
CA ASN A 14 18.70 0.33 -32.00
C ASN A 14 17.81 1.28 -31.19
N GLU A 15 16.67 1.73 -31.73
CA GLU A 15 15.74 2.60 -30.99
C GLU A 15 14.89 1.80 -29.99
N GLU A 16 14.44 0.59 -30.35
CA GLU A 16 13.68 -0.28 -29.43
C GLU A 16 14.49 -0.69 -28.19
N VAL A 17 15.80 -0.94 -28.36
CA VAL A 17 16.69 -1.33 -27.25
C VAL A 17 16.97 -0.14 -26.33
N HIS A 18 17.12 1.07 -26.90
CA HIS A 18 17.32 2.29 -26.11
C HIS A 18 16.06 2.69 -25.32
N MET A 19 14.87 2.53 -25.92
CA MET A 19 13.59 2.77 -25.25
C MET A 19 13.36 1.77 -24.12
N ASN A 20 13.57 0.48 -24.36
CA ASN A 20 13.42 -0.54 -23.30
C ASN A 20 14.40 -0.33 -22.15
N SER A 21 15.66 0.04 -22.43
CA SER A 21 16.62 0.37 -21.36
C SER A 21 16.25 1.63 -20.57
N PHE A 22 15.56 2.59 -21.19
CA PHE A 22 15.10 3.81 -20.52
C PHE A 22 13.89 3.53 -19.62
N PHE A 23 12.92 2.73 -20.10
CA PHE A 23 11.76 2.32 -19.29
C PHE A 23 12.16 1.48 -18.09
N ILE A 24 13.08 0.51 -18.25
CA ILE A 24 13.59 -0.29 -17.13
C ILE A 24 14.31 0.58 -16.10
N LYS A 25 15.08 1.59 -16.53
CA LYS A 25 15.72 2.55 -15.61
C LYS A 25 14.70 3.44 -14.89
N ILE A 26 13.62 3.82 -15.55
CA ILE A 26 12.53 4.60 -14.92
C ILE A 26 11.77 3.74 -13.91
N GLU A 27 11.47 2.48 -14.21
CA GLU A 27 10.80 1.56 -13.28
C GLU A 27 11.66 1.29 -12.03
N ASP A 28 12.96 1.06 -12.21
CA ASP A 28 13.94 0.90 -11.12
C ASP A 28 14.08 2.20 -10.29
N GLN A 29 13.95 3.38 -10.92
CA GLN A 29 13.91 4.67 -10.22
C GLN A 29 12.56 4.93 -9.52
N ILE A 30 11.44 4.47 -10.08
CA ILE A 30 10.10 4.57 -9.49
C ILE A 30 10.03 3.75 -8.20
N GLU A 31 10.62 2.55 -8.22
CA GLU A 31 10.72 1.66 -7.06
C GLU A 31 11.70 2.24 -6.02
N LYS A 32 12.80 2.87 -6.46
CA LYS A 32 13.81 3.48 -5.59
C LYS A 32 13.40 4.83 -4.96
N TYR A 33 12.55 5.61 -5.61
CA TYR A 33 12.18 6.97 -5.17
C TYR A 33 10.71 7.14 -4.80
N GLY A 34 9.90 6.09 -4.90
CA GLY A 34 8.47 6.14 -4.57
C GLY A 34 7.78 7.24 -5.35
N LEU A 35 7.78 7.20 -6.67
CA LEU A 35 7.06 8.18 -7.49
C LEU A 35 5.87 7.51 -8.14
N ASP A 36 4.68 8.11 -8.03
CA ASP A 36 3.51 7.61 -8.73
C ASP A 36 3.70 7.79 -10.24
N SER A 37 3.67 6.70 -10.99
CA SER A 37 3.98 6.67 -12.43
C SER A 37 2.97 7.43 -13.30
N LYS A 38 1.79 7.79 -12.74
CA LYS A 38 0.74 8.53 -13.44
C LYS A 38 0.73 10.03 -13.14
N THR A 39 1.26 10.44 -11.98
CA THR A 39 1.17 11.82 -11.48
C THR A 39 2.51 12.46 -11.14
N GLY A 40 3.60 11.69 -11.09
CA GLY A 40 4.94 12.17 -10.75
C GLY A 40 5.08 12.67 -9.31
N LYS A 41 4.12 12.38 -8.43
CA LYS A 41 4.16 12.80 -7.02
C LYS A 41 4.96 11.83 -6.18
N SER A 42 5.78 12.38 -5.28
CA SER A 42 6.53 11.62 -4.27
C SER A 42 5.55 10.94 -3.32
N ILE A 43 5.46 9.64 -3.46
CA ILE A 43 4.85 8.67 -2.57
C ILE A 43 5.74 8.57 -1.35
N LYS A 44 5.17 8.89 -0.20
CA LYS A 44 5.85 8.84 1.09
C LYS A 44 5.03 7.98 2.03
N PRO A 45 5.63 7.00 2.72
CA PRO A 45 4.99 6.30 3.83
C PRO A 45 4.35 7.27 4.83
N LEU A 46 3.25 6.87 5.49
CA LEU A 46 2.49 7.74 6.40
C LEU A 46 3.35 8.30 7.53
N ASP A 47 4.20 7.46 8.11
CA ASP A 47 5.18 7.79 9.16
C ASP A 47 6.22 8.80 8.70
N SER A 48 6.55 8.85 7.41
CA SER A 48 7.48 9.84 6.85
C SER A 48 6.84 11.21 6.57
N MET A 49 5.52 11.34 6.69
CA MET A 49 4.80 12.62 6.56
C MET A 49 4.60 13.35 7.90
N ILE A 50 4.95 12.70 9.01
CA ILE A 50 4.60 13.10 10.38
C ILE A 50 5.87 13.04 11.25
N SER A 51 5.93 13.81 12.34
CA SER A 51 7.05 13.65 13.26
C SER A 51 7.04 12.28 13.92
N PHE A 52 8.22 11.74 14.25
CA PHE A 52 8.35 10.44 14.92
C PHE A 52 7.53 10.35 16.21
N GLU A 53 7.48 11.43 16.99
CA GLU A 53 6.74 11.47 18.25
C GLU A 53 5.22 11.45 18.03
N GLU A 54 4.71 12.22 17.07
CA GLU A 54 3.28 12.21 16.72
C GLU A 54 2.85 10.87 16.13
N TYR A 55 3.68 10.30 15.25
CA TYR A 55 3.42 8.99 14.68
C TYR A 55 3.44 7.88 15.74
N GLY A 56 4.39 7.92 16.70
CA GLY A 56 4.44 6.94 17.79
C GLY A 56 3.19 6.95 18.69
N LYS A 57 2.67 8.14 19.02
CA LYS A 57 1.41 8.28 19.77
C LYS A 57 0.21 7.77 18.97
N PHE A 58 0.19 8.05 17.67
CA PHE A 58 -0.83 7.56 16.76
C PHE A 58 -0.81 6.03 16.66
N GLU A 59 0.37 5.43 16.47
CA GLU A 59 0.56 3.99 16.43
C GLU A 59 0.10 3.33 17.74
N GLU A 60 0.57 3.82 18.89
CA GLU A 60 0.17 3.28 20.20
C GLU A 60 -1.35 3.29 20.38
N LYS A 61 -2.01 4.39 19.99
CA LYS A 61 -3.47 4.50 20.00
C LYS A 61 -4.13 3.47 19.08
N MET A 62 -3.61 3.29 17.86
CA MET A 62 -4.17 2.34 16.90
C MET A 62 -3.99 0.87 17.31
N LEU A 63 -2.93 0.56 18.06
CA LEU A 63 -2.69 -0.79 18.60
C LEU A 63 -3.56 -1.08 19.84
N THR A 64 -3.89 -0.06 20.62
CA THR A 64 -4.62 -0.19 21.90
C THR A 64 -6.13 0.09 21.80
N VAL A 65 -6.59 0.70 20.70
CA VAL A 65 -8.03 0.99 20.52
C VAL A 65 -8.83 -0.30 20.55
N PHE A 66 -9.86 -0.34 21.39
CA PHE A 66 -10.76 -1.48 21.48
C PHE A 66 -11.71 -1.52 20.28
N ILE A 67 -11.72 -2.66 19.60
CA ILE A 67 -12.71 -3.04 18.60
C ILE A 67 -13.52 -4.20 19.17
N GLN A 68 -14.82 -4.20 18.88
CA GLN A 68 -15.69 -5.29 19.30
C GLN A 68 -15.34 -6.57 18.52
N ASN A 69 -15.36 -7.71 19.22
CA ASN A 69 -15.10 -9.06 18.69
C ASN A 69 -13.63 -9.34 18.32
N GLU A 70 -12.68 -8.65 18.94
CA GLU A 70 -11.23 -8.86 18.73
C GLU A 70 -10.77 -10.29 19.00
N GLU A 71 -11.48 -10.99 19.87
CA GLU A 71 -11.28 -12.40 20.16
C GLU A 71 -11.52 -13.32 18.95
N TYR A 72 -12.07 -12.82 17.84
CA TYR A 72 -12.28 -13.62 16.62
C TYR A 72 -10.99 -13.97 15.89
N ILE A 73 -9.94 -13.18 16.09
CA ILE A 73 -8.59 -13.43 15.59
C ILE A 73 -7.78 -14.04 16.74
N ASN A 74 -7.25 -15.23 16.54
CA ASN A 74 -6.43 -15.89 17.55
C ASN A 74 -5.09 -15.15 17.70
N GLY A 75 -4.78 -14.75 18.93
CA GLY A 75 -3.56 -14.04 19.28
C GLY A 75 -3.85 -12.69 19.95
N PRO A 76 -2.80 -11.97 20.37
CA PRO A 76 -2.95 -10.63 20.95
C PRO A 76 -3.50 -9.64 19.93
N ALA A 77 -4.48 -8.83 20.34
CA ALA A 77 -5.11 -7.87 19.44
C ALA A 77 -4.13 -6.83 18.88
N SER A 78 -3.12 -6.46 19.67
CA SER A 78 -2.05 -5.56 19.26
C SER A 78 -1.21 -6.11 18.10
N GLU A 79 -1.09 -7.43 17.95
CA GLU A 79 -0.25 -8.04 16.92
C GLU A 79 -0.93 -7.97 15.54
N TRP A 80 -2.18 -8.41 15.42
CA TRP A 80 -2.88 -8.32 14.12
C TRP A 80 -3.12 -6.86 13.70
N LYS A 81 -3.37 -5.96 14.66
CA LYS A 81 -3.49 -4.52 14.37
C LYS A 81 -2.17 -3.96 13.86
N ARG A 82 -1.04 -4.39 14.42
CA ARG A 82 0.29 -4.00 13.94
C ARG A 82 0.52 -4.50 12.53
N THR A 83 0.19 -5.75 12.23
CA THR A 83 0.30 -6.31 10.87
C THR A 83 -0.50 -5.49 9.86
N ILE A 84 -1.75 -5.15 10.17
CA ILE A 84 -2.56 -4.28 9.31
C ILE A 84 -1.93 -2.90 9.20
N LEU A 85 -1.50 -2.28 10.31
CA LEU A 85 -0.90 -0.95 10.30
C LEU A 85 0.39 -0.91 9.44
N SER A 86 1.25 -1.92 9.54
CA SER A 86 2.43 -2.07 8.70
C SER A 86 2.06 -2.22 7.22
N TRP A 87 1.14 -3.13 6.90
CA TRP A 87 0.63 -3.30 5.53
C TRP A 87 0.11 -1.98 4.95
N MET A 88 -0.57 -1.22 5.80
CA MET A 88 -1.16 0.07 5.50
C MET A 88 -0.06 1.11 5.22
N ASN A 89 0.96 1.23 6.06
CA ASN A 89 2.05 2.19 5.85
C ASN A 89 2.85 1.94 4.56
N GLU A 90 3.13 0.68 4.23
CA GLU A 90 3.86 0.29 3.01
C GLU A 90 3.09 0.61 1.73
N ARG A 91 1.75 0.62 1.83
CA ARG A 91 0.82 0.79 0.70
C ARG A 91 0.14 2.14 0.68
N PHE A 92 0.55 3.07 1.55
CA PHE A 92 0.11 4.44 1.50
C PHE A 92 0.73 5.17 0.29
N LYS A 93 0.07 5.03 -0.87
CA LYS A 93 0.64 5.45 -2.17
C LYS A 93 -0.06 6.63 -2.84
N GLU A 94 -1.25 7.03 -2.41
CA GLU A 94 -2.07 7.98 -3.17
C GLU A 94 -2.91 8.94 -2.30
N ILE A 95 -3.35 10.05 -2.92
CA ILE A 95 -4.37 10.97 -2.38
C ILE A 95 -5.68 10.20 -2.06
N THR A 96 -5.97 9.16 -2.83
CA THR A 96 -7.09 8.25 -2.61
C THR A 96 -6.59 6.84 -2.37
N TRP A 97 -6.80 6.33 -1.17
CA TRP A 97 -6.28 5.03 -0.78
C TRP A 97 -7.37 3.97 -0.85
N ARG A 98 -7.18 2.97 -1.72
CA ARG A 98 -8.07 1.81 -1.81
C ARG A 98 -7.53 0.70 -0.92
N VAL A 99 -8.35 0.26 0.03
CA VAL A 99 -8.00 -0.78 1.00
C VAL A 99 -8.98 -1.93 0.82
N SER A 100 -8.47 -3.09 0.41
CA SER A 100 -9.25 -4.33 0.26
C SER A 100 -9.27 -5.07 1.61
N VAL A 101 -10.47 -5.34 2.13
CA VAL A 101 -10.64 -6.14 3.35
C VAL A 101 -10.17 -7.57 3.10
N GLY A 102 -10.44 -8.11 1.90
CA GLY A 102 -9.93 -9.41 1.46
C GLY A 102 -8.40 -9.50 1.50
N ASP A 103 -7.70 -8.45 1.03
CA ASP A 103 -6.23 -8.43 1.01
C ASP A 103 -5.66 -8.38 2.44
N LEU A 104 -6.32 -7.64 3.34
CA LEU A 104 -5.92 -7.61 4.75
C LEU A 104 -6.15 -8.96 5.43
N ILE A 105 -7.27 -9.62 5.15
CA ILE A 105 -7.54 -10.97 5.66
C ILE A 105 -6.50 -11.96 5.13
N ALA A 106 -6.15 -11.89 3.84
CA ALA A 106 -5.11 -12.71 3.24
C ALA A 106 -3.75 -12.45 3.91
N THR A 107 -3.37 -11.18 4.09
CA THR A 107 -2.14 -10.78 4.77
C THR A 107 -2.08 -11.35 6.19
N LEU A 108 -3.16 -11.25 6.96
CA LEU A 108 -3.22 -11.83 8.30
C LEU A 108 -2.98 -13.34 8.29
N LYS A 109 -3.55 -14.07 7.33
CA LYS A 109 -3.30 -15.52 7.20
C LYS A 109 -1.85 -15.83 6.81
N GLU A 110 -1.28 -15.06 5.88
CA GLU A 110 0.12 -15.20 5.47
C GLU A 110 1.09 -14.99 6.63
N GLU A 111 0.76 -14.06 7.53
CA GLU A 111 1.50 -13.80 8.77
C GLU A 111 1.19 -14.81 9.91
N GLY A 112 0.38 -15.83 9.63
CA GLY A 112 0.11 -16.94 10.55
C GLY A 112 -1.05 -16.72 11.53
N PHE A 113 -1.82 -15.64 11.41
CA PHE A 113 -3.03 -15.47 12.19
C PHE A 113 -4.10 -16.47 11.76
N THR A 114 -4.81 -17.03 12.73
CA THR A 114 -5.94 -17.94 12.51
C THR A 114 -7.21 -17.33 13.10
N PHE A 115 -8.36 -17.70 12.55
CA PHE A 115 -9.66 -17.21 13.00
C PHE A 115 -10.43 -18.34 13.67
N ASN A 116 -11.08 -18.05 14.79
CA ASN A 116 -11.95 -19.03 15.47
C ASN A 116 -13.41 -18.95 15.01
N VAL A 117 -13.71 -18.09 14.03
CA VAL A 117 -15.01 -17.90 13.40
C VAL A 117 -14.87 -17.90 11.87
N ASN A 118 -16.01 -17.92 11.18
CA ASN A 118 -16.05 -17.75 9.73
C ASN A 118 -15.48 -16.38 9.30
N GLU A 119 -14.79 -16.35 8.16
CA GLU A 119 -14.17 -15.13 7.60
C GLU A 119 -15.16 -14.00 7.33
N SER A 120 -16.42 -14.34 7.05
CA SER A 120 -17.50 -13.36 6.92
C SER A 120 -17.75 -12.54 8.19
N LEU A 121 -17.33 -13.05 9.36
CA LEU A 121 -17.41 -12.36 10.65
C LEU A 121 -16.13 -11.57 10.97
N ILE A 122 -15.03 -11.83 10.27
CA ILE A 122 -13.78 -11.07 10.36
C ILE A 122 -13.88 -9.77 9.57
N SER A 123 -14.51 -9.80 8.39
CA SER A 123 -14.61 -8.62 7.53
C SER A 123 -15.21 -7.39 8.25
N PRO A 124 -16.34 -7.49 8.99
CA PRO A 124 -16.88 -6.37 9.75
C PRO A 124 -15.94 -5.85 10.85
N LEU A 125 -15.13 -6.71 11.46
CA LEU A 125 -14.14 -6.30 12.46
C LEU A 125 -13.04 -5.45 11.83
N ILE A 126 -12.50 -5.90 10.69
CA ILE A 126 -11.45 -5.19 9.95
C ILE A 126 -11.99 -3.84 9.45
N ILE A 127 -13.22 -3.80 8.93
CA ILE A 127 -13.89 -2.57 8.49
C ILE A 127 -14.03 -1.57 9.65
N LYS A 128 -14.45 -2.02 10.84
CA LYS A 128 -14.53 -1.17 12.03
C LYS A 128 -13.17 -0.59 12.40
N TRP A 129 -12.12 -1.40 12.40
CA TRP A 129 -10.76 -0.92 12.69
C TRP A 129 -10.28 0.10 11.64
N LEU A 130 -10.52 -0.16 10.34
CA LEU A 130 -10.18 0.77 9.27
C LEU A 130 -10.94 2.11 9.36
N ALA A 131 -12.21 2.07 9.75
CA ALA A 131 -12.98 3.28 10.00
C ALA A 131 -12.37 4.11 11.14
N THR A 132 -12.01 3.46 12.25
CA THR A 132 -11.31 4.08 13.38
C THR A 132 -9.97 4.69 12.94
N PHE A 133 -9.17 3.95 12.16
CA PHE A 133 -7.92 4.44 11.61
C PHE A 133 -8.15 5.70 10.76
N LYS A 134 -9.11 5.66 9.83
CA LYS A 134 -9.44 6.80 8.95
C LYS A 134 -9.83 8.05 9.73
N GLU A 135 -10.59 7.90 10.81
CA GLU A 135 -10.92 9.01 11.70
C GLU A 135 -9.69 9.54 12.45
N ALA A 136 -8.87 8.63 12.99
CA ALA A 136 -7.68 8.99 13.75
C ALA A 136 -6.66 9.74 12.87
N VAL A 137 -6.42 9.30 11.63
CA VAL A 137 -5.54 10.01 10.70
C VAL A 137 -6.03 11.44 10.42
N ARG A 138 -7.35 11.65 10.34
CA ARG A 138 -7.92 12.99 10.12
C ARG A 138 -7.85 13.88 11.36
N LYS A 139 -8.12 13.32 12.54
CA LYS A 139 -8.21 14.07 13.80
C LYS A 139 -6.84 14.30 14.43
N ASP A 140 -6.01 13.27 14.48
CA ASP A 140 -4.76 13.26 15.23
C ASP A 140 -3.58 13.72 14.36
N LEU A 141 -3.58 13.38 13.07
CA LEU A 141 -2.49 13.70 12.15
C LEU A 141 -2.83 14.87 11.21
N ASN A 142 -4.08 15.36 11.26
CA ASN A 142 -4.60 16.43 10.38
C ASN A 142 -4.40 16.15 8.88
N LEU A 143 -4.34 14.87 8.49
CA LEU A 143 -4.13 14.46 7.11
C LEU A 143 -5.47 14.22 6.42
N LYS A 144 -5.67 14.89 5.28
CA LYS A 144 -6.83 14.66 4.41
C LYS A 144 -6.62 13.41 3.58
N VAL A 145 -6.99 12.26 4.15
CA VAL A 145 -6.93 10.98 3.44
C VAL A 145 -8.30 10.63 2.88
N ASN A 146 -8.34 10.32 1.58
CA ASN A 146 -9.52 9.76 0.93
C ASN A 146 -9.40 8.23 0.89
N MET A 147 -9.63 7.57 2.03
CA MET A 147 -9.65 6.11 2.10
C MET A 147 -11.00 5.54 1.63
N ILE A 148 -10.95 4.64 0.67
CA ILE A 148 -12.05 3.84 0.15
C ILE A 148 -11.83 2.39 0.60
N ILE A 149 -12.77 1.85 1.36
CA ILE A 149 -12.76 0.46 1.81
C ILE A 149 -13.49 -0.37 0.76
N ILE A 150 -12.86 -1.46 0.31
CA ILE A 150 -13.40 -2.42 -0.66
C ILE A 150 -13.61 -3.73 0.11
N GLU A 151 -14.85 -4.23 0.08
CA GLU A 151 -15.24 -5.49 0.72
C GLU A 151 -14.94 -6.70 -0.16
#